data_AF-A0A0F7G2N2-F1
#
_entry.id   AF-A0A0F7G2N2-F1
#
_cell.length_a   1.000
_cell.length_b   1.000
_cell.length_c   1.000
_cell.angle_alpha   90.00
_cell.angle_beta   90.00
_cell.angle_gamma   90.00
#
_symmetry.space_group_name_H-M   'P 1'
#
loop_
_entity.id
_entity.type
_entity.pdbx_description
1 polymer ?
#
loop_
_entity_poly.entity_id
_entity_poly.type
_entity_poly.pdbx_seq_one_letter_code
_entity_poly.pdbx_strand_id
1 'polypeptide(L)'
;MAEHYLGIASIADAFGVTRHAVHKWRSRYPPASQHPFPEPDVEIDRVPGWSPNRMEELMQWRDGLPGRGVGGGRPTAARQEYLKEAMTRGLDRDEAIRALAAFAEEFPEMTEPELCAWLIGKWRGLDDIPSPRT
;
A
#
# COMPACT_ATOMS: atom_id res chain seq x y z
N MET A 1 -35.96 -11.56 -9.62
CA MET A 1 -34.62 -11.14 -10.07
C MET A 1 -33.62 -11.75 -9.10
N ALA A 2 -32.56 -12.41 -9.57
CA ALA A 2 -31.55 -12.98 -8.67
C ALA A 2 -30.59 -11.87 -8.24
N GLU A 3 -30.56 -11.58 -6.93
CA GLU A 3 -29.58 -10.66 -6.35
C GLU A 3 -28.25 -11.41 -6.21
N HIS A 4 -27.23 -10.95 -6.94
CA HIS A 4 -25.90 -11.53 -6.88
C HIS A 4 -25.06 -10.79 -5.85
N TYR A 5 -24.80 -11.44 -4.71
CA TYR A 5 -23.91 -10.91 -3.70
C TYR A 5 -22.45 -11.27 -4.00
N LEU A 6 -21.55 -10.34 -3.71
CA LEU A 6 -20.12 -10.52 -3.81
C LEU A 6 -19.61 -11.20 -2.55
N GLY A 7 -19.01 -12.37 -2.70
CA GLY A 7 -18.30 -13.03 -1.59
C GLY A 7 -16.90 -12.48 -1.38
N ILE A 8 -16.23 -12.98 -0.35
CA ILE A 8 -14.81 -12.66 -0.04
C ILE A 8 -13.90 -12.85 -1.25
N ALA A 9 -14.17 -13.89 -2.06
CA ALA A 9 -13.39 -14.18 -3.27
C ALA A 9 -13.50 -13.08 -4.31
N SER A 10 -14.71 -12.60 -4.59
CA SER A 10 -14.97 -11.54 -5.56
C SER A 10 -14.41 -10.20 -5.09
N ILE A 11 -14.51 -9.91 -3.80
CA ILE A 11 -13.88 -8.73 -3.20
C ILE A 11 -12.35 -8.83 -3.34
N ALA A 12 -11.76 -9.97 -2.97
CA ALA A 12 -10.32 -10.17 -3.09
C ALA A 12 -9.82 -9.94 -4.52
N ASP A 13 -10.54 -10.47 -5.50
CA ASP A 13 -10.27 -10.29 -6.93
C ASP A 13 -10.37 -8.82 -7.36
N ALA A 14 -11.47 -8.14 -7.00
CA ALA A 14 -11.68 -6.71 -7.30
C ALA A 14 -10.59 -5.80 -6.72
N PHE A 15 -10.03 -6.16 -5.56
CA PHE A 15 -8.94 -5.41 -4.92
C PHE A 15 -7.53 -5.90 -5.31
N GLY A 16 -7.40 -6.93 -6.16
CA GLY A 16 -6.11 -7.53 -6.51
C GLY A 16 -5.36 -8.11 -5.30
N VAL A 17 -6.08 -8.60 -4.29
CA VAL A 17 -5.50 -9.18 -3.07
C VAL A 17 -5.90 -10.64 -2.89
N THR A 18 -5.31 -11.31 -1.90
CA THR A 18 -5.72 -12.67 -1.54
C THR A 18 -6.97 -12.66 -0.66
N ARG A 19 -7.78 -13.73 -0.73
CA ARG A 19 -8.94 -13.95 0.17
C ARG A 19 -8.55 -13.84 1.64
N HIS A 20 -7.36 -14.33 1.98
CA HIS A 20 -6.81 -14.24 3.33
C HIS A 20 -6.56 -12.78 3.76
N ALA A 21 -6.20 -11.88 2.84
CA ALA A 21 -6.06 -10.46 3.15
C ALA A 21 -7.39 -9.83 3.58
N VAL A 22 -8.48 -10.14 2.86
CA VAL A 22 -9.83 -9.67 3.19
C VAL A 22 -10.29 -10.21 4.55
N HIS A 23 -10.02 -11.49 4.86
CA HIS A 23 -10.25 -12.03 6.21
C HIS A 23 -9.49 -11.26 7.28
N LYS A 24 -8.21 -10.93 7.04
CA LYS A 24 -7.43 -10.12 7.98
C LYS A 24 -7.98 -8.71 8.15
N TRP A 25 -8.58 -8.11 7.11
CA TRP A 25 -9.23 -6.80 7.25
C TRP A 25 -10.39 -6.86 8.22
N ARG A 26 -11.28 -7.85 8.07
CA ARG A 26 -12.39 -8.08 9.00
C ARG A 26 -11.94 -8.27 10.45
N SER A 27 -10.84 -9.00 10.66
CA SER A 27 -10.30 -9.20 12.03
C SER A 27 -9.57 -7.98 12.59
N ARG A 28 -8.89 -7.19 11.74
CA ARG A 28 -8.10 -6.02 12.18
C ARG A 28 -8.94 -4.76 12.37
N TYR A 29 -10.04 -4.65 11.65
CA TYR A 29 -10.91 -3.48 11.64
C TYR A 29 -12.33 -3.90 12.05
N PRO A 30 -12.53 -4.32 13.32
CA PRO A 30 -13.86 -4.61 13.84
C PRO A 30 -14.74 -3.34 13.85
N PRO A 31 -16.07 -3.47 14.01
CA PRO A 31 -17.01 -2.34 14.04
C PRO A 31 -16.64 -1.26 15.08
N ALA A 32 -16.01 -1.66 16.19
CA ALA A 32 -15.56 -0.76 17.24
C ALA A 32 -14.18 -0.09 16.97
N SER A 33 -13.58 -0.31 15.80
CA SER A 33 -12.29 0.30 15.44
C SER A 33 -12.48 1.71 14.87
N GLN A 34 -11.39 2.49 14.83
CA GLN A 34 -11.39 3.84 14.27
C GLN A 34 -11.70 3.88 12.75
N HIS A 35 -11.58 2.76 12.05
CA HIS A 35 -11.84 2.67 10.61
C HIS A 35 -12.46 1.30 10.28
N PRO A 36 -13.71 1.06 10.71
CA PRO A 36 -14.33 -0.27 10.68
C PRO A 36 -14.46 -0.78 9.24
N PHE A 37 -14.17 -2.07 9.04
CA PHE A 37 -14.38 -2.69 7.73
C PHE A 37 -15.89 -2.82 7.45
N PRO A 38 -16.35 -2.52 6.22
CA PRO A 38 -17.77 -2.61 5.87
C PRO A 38 -18.38 -3.98 6.20
N GLU A 39 -19.48 -3.95 6.93
CA GLU A 39 -20.22 -5.16 7.28
C GLU A 39 -20.87 -5.78 6.04
N PRO A 40 -20.97 -7.12 5.98
CA PRO A 40 -21.68 -7.79 4.90
C PRO A 40 -23.18 -7.49 4.98
N ASP A 41 -23.83 -7.34 3.82
CA ASP A 41 -25.28 -7.16 3.73
C ASP A 41 -26.03 -8.45 4.04
N VAL A 42 -25.43 -9.61 3.72
CA VAL A 42 -25.99 -10.94 3.99
C VAL A 42 -24.92 -11.89 4.51
N GLU A 43 -25.31 -12.86 5.33
CA GLU A 43 -24.45 -13.99 5.69
C GLU A 43 -25.21 -15.29 5.42
N ILE A 44 -24.71 -16.10 4.48
CA ILE A 44 -25.32 -17.37 4.07
C ILE A 44 -24.34 -18.49 4.42
N ASP A 45 -24.72 -19.45 5.27
CA ASP A 45 -23.82 -20.54 5.70
C ASP A 45 -22.46 -20.06 6.23
N ARG A 46 -22.44 -18.95 6.99
CA ARG A 46 -21.23 -18.27 7.50
C ARG A 46 -20.33 -17.68 6.40
N VAL A 47 -20.82 -17.62 5.17
CA VAL A 47 -20.20 -16.91 4.05
C VAL A 47 -20.79 -15.51 3.99
N PRO A 48 -19.98 -14.48 4.26
CA PRO A 48 -20.43 -13.10 4.16
C PRO A 48 -20.54 -12.68 2.69
N GLY A 49 -21.63 -11.98 2.37
CA GLY A 49 -21.94 -11.42 1.06
C GLY A 49 -22.15 -9.92 1.15
N TRP A 50 -21.52 -9.19 0.25
CA TRP A 50 -21.70 -7.75 0.08
C TRP A 50 -22.50 -7.48 -1.18
N SER A 51 -23.38 -6.50 -1.11
CA SER A 51 -24.09 -6.03 -2.30
C SER A 51 -23.07 -5.43 -3.28
N PRO A 52 -23.22 -5.60 -4.61
CA PRO A 52 -22.28 -5.05 -5.59
C PRO A 52 -22.15 -3.51 -5.48
N ASN A 53 -23.20 -2.84 -5.03
CA ASN A 53 -23.20 -1.39 -4.79
C ASN A 53 -22.30 -0.96 -3.62
N ARG A 54 -21.90 -1.89 -2.73
CA ARG A 54 -20.94 -1.60 -1.65
C ARG A 54 -19.49 -1.63 -2.09
N MET A 55 -19.19 -2.01 -3.34
CA MET A 55 -17.81 -2.03 -3.81
C MET A 55 -17.18 -0.64 -3.73
N GLU A 56 -17.93 0.40 -4.05
CA GLU A 56 -17.47 1.79 -3.96
C GLU A 56 -17.15 2.20 -2.51
N GLU A 57 -17.95 1.75 -1.54
CA GLU A 57 -17.72 1.96 -0.11
C GLU A 57 -16.46 1.21 0.37
N LEU A 58 -16.27 -0.04 -0.06
CA LEU A 58 -15.07 -0.84 0.22
C LEU A 58 -13.81 -0.17 -0.36
N MET A 59 -13.91 0.44 -1.54
CA MET A 59 -12.81 1.16 -2.19
C MET A 59 -12.44 2.42 -1.43
N GLN A 60 -13.43 3.22 -1.03
CA GLN A 60 -13.21 4.40 -0.19
C GLN A 60 -12.64 4.02 1.18
N TRP A 61 -13.17 2.96 1.79
CA TRP A 61 -12.63 2.45 3.05
C TRP A 61 -11.16 2.07 2.90
N ARG A 62 -10.82 1.41 1.79
CA ARG A 62 -9.45 0.99 1.49
C ARG A 62 -8.52 2.18 1.30
N ASP A 63 -8.97 3.21 0.61
CA ASP A 63 -8.21 4.45 0.38
C ASP A 63 -7.96 5.21 1.70
N GLY A 64 -8.98 5.27 2.57
CA GLY A 64 -8.91 5.91 3.89
C GLY A 64 -8.08 5.17 4.95
N LEU A 65 -7.57 3.97 4.67
CA LEU A 65 -6.78 3.22 5.64
C LEU A 65 -5.45 3.94 5.97
N PRO A 66 -5.22 4.32 7.24
CA PRO A 66 -3.96 4.91 7.65
C PRO A 66 -2.84 3.89 7.46
N GLY A 67 -1.87 4.24 6.61
CA GLY A 67 -0.69 3.40 6.34
C GLY A 67 -0.83 2.39 5.19
N ARG A 68 -1.83 2.52 4.30
CA ARG A 68 -1.88 1.70 3.07
C ARG A 68 -2.02 2.47 1.75
N GLY A 69 -2.31 3.76 1.79
CA GLY A 69 -2.37 4.63 0.59
C GLY A 69 -1.02 5.06 0.01
N VAL A 70 0.10 4.94 0.75
CA VAL A 70 1.45 5.30 0.27
C VAL A 70 2.51 4.35 0.85
N GLY A 71 2.87 3.28 0.13
CA GLY A 71 4.04 2.45 0.49
C GLY A 71 3.82 1.22 1.40
N GLY A 72 2.65 0.58 1.34
CA GLY A 72 2.31 -0.63 2.12
C GLY A 72 2.45 -1.97 1.39
N GLY A 73 3.11 -2.00 0.22
CA GLY A 73 3.69 -3.24 -0.29
C GLY A 73 4.82 -3.68 0.64
N ARG A 74 5.20 -4.97 0.67
CA ARG A 74 6.48 -5.35 1.27
C ARG A 74 7.53 -4.43 0.62
N PRO A 75 8.23 -3.56 1.39
CA PRO A 75 9.16 -2.62 0.78
C PRO A 75 10.09 -3.43 -0.13
N THR A 76 10.22 -3.00 -1.38
CA THR A 76 11.17 -3.61 -2.31
C THR A 76 12.54 -3.63 -1.65
N ALA A 77 13.38 -4.62 -1.97
CA ALA A 77 14.70 -4.72 -1.35
C ALA A 77 15.48 -3.38 -1.43
N ALA A 78 15.34 -2.66 -2.54
CA ALA A 78 15.89 -1.33 -2.76
C ALA A 78 15.38 -0.28 -1.74
N ARG A 79 14.07 -0.23 -1.47
CA ARG A 79 13.49 0.68 -0.48
C ARG A 79 13.91 0.33 0.94
N GLN A 80 14.04 -0.96 1.27
CA GLN A 80 14.53 -1.39 2.59
C GLN A 80 15.98 -0.96 2.80
N GLU A 81 16.82 -1.13 1.79
CA GLU A 81 18.22 -0.74 1.86
C GLU A 81 18.37 0.78 1.97
N TYR A 82 17.58 1.54 1.20
CA TYR A 82 17.54 3.00 1.29
C TYR A 82 17.18 3.47 2.70
N LEU A 83 16.10 2.93 3.29
CA LEU A 83 15.69 3.29 4.65
C LEU A 83 16.77 2.93 5.69
N LYS A 84 17.48 1.81 5.51
CA LYS A 84 18.57 1.40 6.39
C LYS A 84 19.75 2.37 6.34
N GLU A 85 20.14 2.79 5.14
CA GLU A 85 21.21 3.77 4.94
C GLU A 85 20.79 5.16 5.46
N ALA A 86 19.53 5.57 5.24
CA ALA A 86 18.99 6.83 5.74
C ALA A 86 19.04 6.90 7.27
N MET A 87 18.62 5.82 7.95
CA MET A 87 18.68 5.71 9.41
C MET A 87 20.13 5.75 9.94
N THR A 88 21.09 5.15 9.22
CA THR A 88 22.51 5.20 9.59
C THR A 88 23.07 6.63 9.54
N ARG A 89 22.47 7.50 8.73
CA ARG A 89 22.81 8.93 8.60
C ARG A 89 22.00 9.83 9.53
N GLY A 90 21.12 9.26 10.35
CA GLY A 90 20.32 9.98 11.33
C GLY A 90 19.00 10.54 10.80
N LEU A 91 18.54 10.14 9.61
CA LEU A 91 17.20 10.48 9.13
C LEU A 91 16.16 9.56 9.77
N ASP A 92 15.05 10.13 10.22
CA ASP A 92 13.89 9.32 10.59
C ASP A 92 13.27 8.65 9.35
N ARG A 93 12.56 7.54 9.57
CA ARG A 93 11.86 6.81 8.52
C ARG A 93 10.89 7.71 7.75
N ASP A 94 10.18 8.59 8.43
CA ASP A 94 9.18 9.48 7.82
C ASP A 94 9.87 10.55 6.96
N GLU A 95 11.02 11.08 7.42
CA GLU A 95 11.86 12.01 6.66
C GLU A 95 12.45 11.36 5.41
N ALA A 96 12.92 10.12 5.51
CA ALA A 96 13.43 9.35 4.39
C ALA A 96 12.32 9.07 3.35
N ILE A 97 11.10 8.74 3.81
CA ILE A 97 9.96 8.53 2.91
C ILE A 97 9.57 9.84 2.21
N ARG A 98 9.53 10.96 2.93
CA ARG A 98 9.26 12.28 2.33
C ARG A 98 10.30 12.66 1.29
N ALA A 99 11.58 12.47 1.60
CA ALA A 99 12.66 12.74 0.65
C ALA A 99 12.52 11.88 -0.60
N LEU A 100 12.27 10.58 -0.45
CA LEU A 100 12.07 9.67 -1.58
C LEU A 100 10.88 10.08 -2.44
N ALA A 101 9.77 10.51 -1.84
CA ALA A 101 8.59 11.01 -2.56
C ALA A 101 8.92 12.29 -3.34
N ALA A 102 9.60 13.25 -2.73
CA ALA A 102 10.02 14.49 -3.39
C ALA A 102 10.90 14.19 -4.62
N PHE A 103 11.88 13.29 -4.50
CA PHE A 103 12.70 12.88 -5.64
C PHE A 103 11.92 12.13 -6.72
N ALA A 104 10.89 11.36 -6.35
CA ALA A 104 10.02 10.72 -7.35
C ALA A 104 9.16 11.72 -8.11
N GLU A 105 8.77 12.83 -7.48
CA GLU A 105 8.07 13.94 -8.14
C GLU A 105 9.00 14.77 -9.03
N GLU A 106 10.25 14.98 -8.60
CA GLU A 106 11.26 15.70 -9.38
C GLU A 106 11.79 14.89 -10.57
N PHE A 107 11.79 13.56 -10.47
CA PHE A 107 12.29 12.64 -11.50
C PHE A 107 11.24 11.59 -11.86
N PRO A 108 10.13 11.97 -12.53
CA PRO A 108 9.04 11.06 -12.88
C PRO A 108 9.46 9.97 -13.87
N GLU A 109 10.59 10.15 -14.55
CA GLU A 109 11.18 9.22 -15.52
C GLU A 109 11.90 8.05 -14.86
N MET A 110 12.22 8.15 -13.56
CA MET A 110 12.98 7.15 -12.82
C MET A 110 12.09 6.41 -11.82
N THR A 111 12.17 5.09 -11.80
CA THR A 111 11.31 4.30 -10.92
C THR A 111 11.77 4.38 -9.45
N GLU A 112 10.85 4.18 -8.48
CA GLU A 112 11.16 4.14 -7.03
C GLU A 112 12.40 3.27 -6.69
N PRO A 113 12.59 2.04 -7.21
CA PRO A 113 13.78 1.25 -6.91
C PRO A 113 15.07 1.84 -7.50
N GLU A 114 15.01 2.48 -8.67
CA GLU A 114 16.17 3.15 -9.28
C GLU A 114 16.56 4.41 -8.49
N LEU A 115 15.57 5.18 -8.03
CA LEU A 115 15.77 6.32 -7.12
C LEU A 115 16.40 5.89 -5.80
N CYS A 116 15.94 4.79 -5.20
CA CYS A 116 16.54 4.24 -3.98
C CYS A 116 18.01 3.87 -4.20
N ALA A 117 18.33 3.14 -5.28
CA ALA A 117 19.70 2.73 -5.59
C ALA A 117 20.61 3.93 -5.86
N TRP A 118 20.11 4.93 -6.59
CA TRP A 118 20.83 6.18 -6.87
C TRP A 118 21.12 6.97 -5.59
N LEU A 119 20.13 7.15 -4.71
CA LEU A 119 20.32 7.85 -3.42
C LEU A 119 21.34 7.15 -2.52
N ILE A 120 21.28 5.81 -2.44
CA ILE A 120 22.26 5.02 -1.70
C ILE A 120 23.66 5.22 -2.28
N GLY A 121 23.82 5.17 -3.60
CA GLY A 121 25.11 5.35 -4.25
C GLY A 121 25.69 6.74 -4.04
N LYS A 122 24.85 7.78 -4.16
CA LYS A 122 25.21 9.17 -3.85
C LYS A 122 25.68 9.32 -2.40
N TRP A 123 25.03 8.65 -1.46
CA TRP A 123 25.41 8.67 -0.05
C TRP A 123 26.69 7.90 0.27
N ARG A 124 27.00 6.87 -0.51
CA ARG A 124 28.23 6.07 -0.40
C ARG A 124 29.42 6.69 -1.14
N GLY A 125 29.24 7.83 -1.82
CA GLY A 125 30.30 8.51 -2.57
C GLY A 125 30.64 7.84 -3.90
N LEU A 126 29.71 7.07 -4.46
CA LEU A 126 29.81 6.55 -5.83
C LEU A 126 29.42 7.70 -6.77
N ASP A 127 30.39 8.55 -7.10
CA ASP A 127 30.24 9.70 -8.01
C ASP A 127 29.98 9.28 -9.48
N ASP A 128 30.15 7.99 -9.78
CA ASP A 128 29.98 7.37 -11.11
C ASP A 128 28.58 6.74 -11.29
N ILE A 129 27.53 7.32 -10.72
CA ILE A 129 26.16 6.94 -11.11
C ILE A 129 25.61 8.07 -11.97
N PRO A 130 25.23 7.80 -13.24
CA PRO A 130 24.69 8.83 -14.10
C PRO A 130 23.51 9.49 -13.41
N SER A 131 23.59 10.81 -13.25
CA SER A 131 22.44 11.61 -12.81
C SER A 131 21.25 11.29 -13.70
N PRO A 132 20.02 11.25 -13.16
CA PRO A 132 18.82 11.19 -13.98
C PRO A 132 18.93 12.31 -15.02
N ARG A 133 18.90 11.92 -16.30
CA ARG A 133 19.11 12.84 -17.42
C ARG A 133 18.04 13.93 -17.36
N THR A 134 18.48 15.18 -17.27
CA THR A 134 17.64 16.39 -17.39
C THR A 134 17.16 16.58 -18.82
#